data_AF-U3TVN8-F1
#
_entry.id   AF-U3TVN8-F1
#
_cell.length_a   1.000
_cell.length_b   1.000
_cell.length_c   1.000
_cell.angle_alpha   90.00
_cell.angle_beta   90.00
_cell.angle_gamma   90.00
#
_symmetry.space_group_name_H-M   'P 1'
#
loop_
_entity.id
_entity.type
_entity.pdbx_description
1 polymer ?
#
loop_
_entity_poly.entity_id
_entity_poly.type
_entity_poly.pdbx_seq_one_letter_code
_entity_poly.pdbx_strand_id
1 'polypeptide(L)' 'MGIAYKSWLDVCDDIRHGRLERVLPQLPGESTPLHLICPHRKQFSPAIRALHQLLREHLRTLTAQILPAI' A
#
# COMPACT_ATOMS: atom_id res chain seq x y z
N MET A 1 -20.88 -8.10 13.06
CA MET A 1 -19.94 -6.98 12.83
C MET A 1 -18.69 -7.23 13.65
N GLY A 2 -17.53 -6.77 13.18
CA GLY A 2 -16.25 -7.06 13.83
C GLY A 2 -15.15 -6.09 13.38
N ILE A 3 -13.98 -6.25 13.96
CA ILE A 3 -12.78 -5.45 13.68
C ILE A 3 -11.76 -6.37 13.02
N ALA A 4 -11.00 -5.86 12.05
CA ALA A 4 -9.93 -6.59 11.40
C ALA A 4 -8.67 -5.73 11.32
N TYR A 5 -7.52 -6.37 11.54
CA TYR A 5 -6.21 -5.78 11.24
C TYR A 5 -5.81 -6.16 9.81
N LYS A 6 -5.64 -5.16 8.95
CA LYS A 6 -5.41 -5.32 7.50
C LYS A 6 -4.38 -4.32 7.01
N SER A 7 -3.78 -4.62 5.86
CA SER A 7 -2.86 -3.69 5.22
C SER A 7 -3.63 -2.48 4.68
N TRP A 8 -2.99 -1.30 4.68
CA TRP A 8 -3.61 -0.11 4.11
C TRP A 8 -4.01 -0.28 2.65
N LEU A 9 -3.18 -0.97 1.86
CA LEU A 9 -3.43 -1.19 0.43
C LEU A 9 -4.74 -1.95 0.20
N ASP A 10 -5.11 -2.86 1.09
CA ASP A 10 -6.34 -3.64 0.97
C ASP A 10 -7.60 -2.82 1.23
N VAL A 11 -7.54 -1.82 2.12
CA VAL A 11 -8.73 -1.14 2.67
C VAL A 11 -8.80 0.35 2.38
N CYS A 12 -7.75 0.96 1.82
CA CYS A 12 -7.68 2.41 1.62
C CYS A 12 -8.86 2.97 0.80
N ASP A 13 -9.37 2.19 -0.16
CA ASP A 13 -10.53 2.59 -0.95
C ASP A 13 -11.83 2.59 -0.14
N ASP A 14 -12.05 1.55 0.65
CA ASP A 14 -13.22 1.46 1.52
C ASP A 14 -13.21 2.55 2.60
N ILE A 15 -12.03 2.87 3.16
CA ILE A 15 -11.85 3.98 4.09
C ILE A 15 -12.18 5.32 3.41
N ARG A 16 -11.70 5.54 2.18
CA ARG A 16 -11.99 6.77 1.40
C ARG A 16 -13.47 6.95 1.10
N HIS A 17 -14.20 5.85 0.89
CA HIS A 17 -15.63 5.87 0.61
C HIS A 17 -16.52 5.74 1.86
N GLY A 18 -15.94 5.73 3.07
CA GLY A 18 -16.69 5.61 4.33
C GLY A 18 -17.37 4.25 4.54
N ARG A 19 -16.96 3.22 3.80
CA ARG A 19 -17.46 1.84 3.99
C ARG A 19 -16.78 1.14 5.17
N LEU A 20 -15.58 1.57 5.53
CA LEU A 20 -14.83 1.14 6.71
C LEU A 20 -14.41 2.36 7.54
N GLU A 21 -14.19 2.13 8.83
CA GLU A 21 -13.70 3.13 9.79
C GLU A 21 -12.40 2.64 10.44
N ARG A 22 -11.45 3.56 10.64
CA ARG A 22 -10.19 3.26 11.35
C ARG A 22 -10.45 3.16 12.85
N VAL A 23 -10.22 1.98 13.41
CA VAL A 23 -10.22 1.76 14.86
C VAL A 23 -8.83 2.11 15.41
N LEU A 24 -8.77 2.97 16.43
CA LEU A 24 -7.53 3.42 17.10
C LEU A 24 -6.52 4.12 16.16
N PRO A 25 -6.90 5.23 15.49
CA PRO A 25 -6.04 5.92 14.51
C PRO A 25 -4.70 6.44 15.08
N GLN A 26 -4.62 6.61 16.40
CA GLN A 26 -3.42 7.03 17.13
C GLN A 26 -2.36 5.93 17.29
N LEU A 27 -2.73 4.66 17.10
CA LEU A 27 -1.79 3.54 17.14
C LEU A 27 -1.35 3.23 15.70
N PRO A 28 -0.12 3.58 15.31
CA PRO A 28 0.38 3.21 13.99
C PRO A 28 0.54 1.69 13.92
N GLY A 29 0.10 1.11 12.81
CA GLY A 29 0.36 -0.29 12.49
C GLY A 29 1.82 -0.54 12.13
N GLU A 30 2.16 -1.79 11.86
CA GLU A 30 3.51 -2.20 11.49
C GLU A 30 3.82 -1.82 10.04
N SER A 31 4.94 -1.10 9.83
CA SER A 31 5.46 -0.84 8.49
C SER A 31 6.03 -2.13 7.91
N THR A 32 5.44 -2.61 6.81
CA THR A 32 5.88 -3.82 6.11
C THR A 32 6.36 -3.43 4.71
N PRO A 33 7.55 -3.88 4.28
CA PRO A 33 8.05 -3.57 2.95
C PRO A 33 7.22 -4.30 1.87
N LEU A 34 6.96 -3.61 0.75
CA LEU A 34 6.35 -4.21 -0.43
C LEU A 34 7.43 -4.49 -1.48
N HIS A 35 7.53 -5.75 -1.91
CA HIS A 35 8.57 -6.21 -2.83
C HIS A 35 7.98 -6.62 -4.19
N LEU A 36 8.61 -6.16 -5.28
CA LEU A 36 8.43 -6.75 -6.61
C LEU A 36 9.52 -7.80 -6.81
N ILE A 37 9.14 -9.08 -6.81
CA ILE A 37 10.08 -10.19 -6.94
C ILE A 37 10.21 -10.61 -8.41
N CYS A 38 11.45 -10.66 -8.91
CA CYS A 38 11.79 -11.17 -10.24
C CYS A 38 12.69 -12.41 -10.09
N PRO A 39 12.14 -13.64 -10.12
CA PRO A 39 12.88 -14.88 -9.83
C PRO A 39 14.13 -15.09 -10.67
N HIS A 40 14.17 -14.58 -11.91
CA HIS A 40 15.33 -14.70 -12.78
C HIS A 40 15.72 -13.35 -13.40
N ARG A 41 17.03 -13.06 -13.49
CA ARG A 41 17.54 -11.76 -13.97
C ARG A 41 17.10 -11.41 -15.40
N LYS A 42 16.87 -12.42 -16.25
CA LYS A 42 16.28 -12.23 -17.60
C LYS A 42 14.83 -11.72 -17.58
N GLN A 43 14.10 -11.88 -16.48
CA GLN A 43 12.74 -11.36 -16.31
C GLN A 43 12.76 -9.86 -15.98
N PHE A 44 13.89 -9.28 -15.58
CA PHE A 44 14.02 -7.84 -15.32
C PHE A 44 14.29 -7.05 -16.60
N SER A 45 13.37 -7.17 -17.55
CA SER A 45 13.40 -6.50 -18.85
C SER A 45 13.19 -4.98 -18.72
N PRO A 46 13.44 -4.18 -19.78
CA PRO A 46 13.09 -2.76 -19.79
C PRO A 46 11.61 -2.50 -19.45
N ALA A 47 10.70 -3.36 -19.90
CA ALA A 47 9.27 -3.24 -19.59
C ALA A 47 8.98 -3.45 -18.11
N ILE A 48 9.59 -4.44 -17.47
CA ILE A 48 9.43 -4.67 -16.02
C ILE A 48 10.05 -3.52 -15.20
N ARG A 49 11.16 -2.94 -15.66
CA ARG A 49 11.71 -1.73 -15.05
C ARG A 49 10.74 -0.56 -15.13
N ALA A 50 10.12 -0.33 -16.28
CA ALA A 50 9.12 0.73 -16.45
C ALA A 50 7.89 0.49 -15.55
N LEU A 51 7.38 -0.75 -15.51
CA LEU A 51 6.29 -1.13 -14.62
C LEU A 51 6.64 -0.90 -13.15
N HIS A 52 7.85 -1.30 -12.73
CA HIS A 52 8.31 -1.09 -11.36
C HIS A 52 8.31 0.40 -10.98
N GLN A 53 8.74 1.29 -11.90
CA GLN A 53 8.69 2.74 -11.65
C GLN A 53 7.24 3.24 -11.54
N LEU A 54 6.35 2.83 -12.45
CA LEU A 54 4.94 3.21 -12.42
C LEU A 54 4.25 2.76 -11.12
N LEU A 55 4.46 1.50 -10.72
CA LEU A 55 3.94 0.96 -9.48
C LEU A 55 4.48 1.72 -8.27
N ARG A 56 5.79 2.01 -8.25
CA ARG A 56 6.42 2.75 -7.15
C ARG A 56 5.83 4.16 -6.99
N GLU A 57 5.59 4.87 -8.10
CA GLU A 57 4.96 6.20 -8.07
C GLU A 57 3.53 6.11 -7.53
N HIS A 58 2.72 5.21 -8.08
CA HIS A 58 1.34 5.02 -7.69
C HIS A 58 1.19 4.62 -6.21
N LEU A 59 2.00 3.66 -5.76
CA LEU A 59 1.98 3.18 -4.38
C LEU A 59 2.47 4.23 -3.39
N ARG A 60 3.40 5.11 -3.77
CA ARG A 60 3.78 6.26 -2.94
C ARG A 60 2.60 7.19 -2.70
N THR A 61 1.82 7.50 -3.73
CA THR A 61 0.60 8.31 -3.59
C THR A 61 -0.44 7.63 -2.70
N LEU A 62 -0.62 6.32 -2.82
CA LEU A 62 -1.56 5.57 -1.98
C LEU A 62 -1.11 5.48 -0.52
N THR A 63 0.17 5.23 -0.27
CA THR A 63 0.73 5.05 1.08
C THR A 63 0.92 6.38 1.81
N ALA A 64 1.08 7.50 1.10
CA ALA A 64 1.10 8.83 1.71
C ALA A 64 -0.19 9.17 2.47
N GLN A 65 -1.31 8.54 2.09
CA GLN A 65 -2.62 8.73 2.74
C GLN A 65 -2.72 8.05 4.13
N ILE A 66 -1.74 7.22 4.50
CA ILE A 66 -1.71 6.51 5.79
C ILE A 66 -1.47 7.49 6.94
N LEU A 67 -0.61 8.48 6.71
CA LEU A 67 -0.18 9.42 7.73
C LEU A 67 -1.25 10.48 7.94
N PRO A 68 -1.77 10.67 9.17
CA PRO A 68 -2.43 11.92 9.48
C PRO A 68 -1.39 13.04 9.33
N ALA A 69 -1.80 14.18 8.77
CA ALA A 69 -1.03 15.41 8.88
C ALA A 69 -0.72 15.64 10.37
N ILE A 70 0.57 15.69 10.70
CA ILE A 70 1.05 16.34 11.93
C ILE A 70 1.21 17.82 11.60
#